data_AF-A0A8H9KT61-F1
#
_entry.id   AF-A0A8H9KT61-F1
#
_cell.length_a   1.000
_cell.length_b   1.000
_cell.length_c   1.000
_cell.angle_alpha   90.00
_cell.angle_beta   90.00
_cell.angle_gamma   90.00
#
_symmetry.space_group_name_H-M   'P 1'
#
loop_
_entity.id
_entity.type
_entity.pdbx_description
1 polymer ?
#
loop_
_entity_poly.entity_id
_entity_poly.type
_entity_poly.pdbx_seq_one_letter_code
_entity_poly.pdbx_strand_id
1 'polypeptide(L)' 'MANHVYAISELVGSSPDGLEAAVENAVTSASTTVRNLGWFEVTEIRGHLGDGGRVAD' A
#
# COMPACT_ATOMS: atom_id res chain seq x y z
N MET A 1 -10.77 -13.27 27.65
CA MET A 1 -10.11 -12.61 26.51
C MET A 1 -11.17 -11.85 25.75
N ALA A 2 -10.97 -10.57 25.46
CA ALA A 2 -11.90 -9.85 24.59
C ALA A 2 -11.72 -10.38 23.16
N ASN A 3 -12.83 -10.64 22.47
CA ASN A 3 -12.78 -11.02 21.06
C ASN A 3 -12.67 -9.73 20.25
N HIS A 4 -11.64 -9.63 19.42
CA HIS A 4 -11.47 -8.50 18.51
C HIS A 4 -12.05 -8.88 17.14
N VAL A 5 -12.77 -7.95 16.54
CA VAL A 5 -13.22 -8.04 15.15
C VAL A 5 -12.40 -7.03 14.35
N TYR A 6 -11.87 -7.46 13.22
CA TYR A 6 -11.04 -6.63 12.36
C TYR A 6 -11.69 -6.52 10.98
N ALA A 7 -11.57 -5.34 10.37
CA ALA A 7 -11.87 -5.13 8.96
C ALA A 7 -10.59 -5.26 8.15
N ILE A 8 -10.65 -5.95 7.02
CA ILE A 8 -9.59 -6.00 6.02
C ILE A 8 -10.06 -5.15 4.84
N SER A 9 -9.19 -4.27 4.35
CA SER A 9 -9.44 -3.42 3.18
C SER A 9 -8.22 -3.46 2.28
N GLU A 10 -8.47 -3.46 0.97
CA GLU A 10 -7.42 -3.52 -0.03
C GLU A 10 -7.03 -2.10 -0.47
N LEU A 11 -5.72 -1.87 -0.59
CA LEU A 11 -5.14 -0.57 -0.93
C LEU A 11 -4.11 -0.78 -2.03
N VAL A 12 -4.07 0.14 -2.99
CA VAL A 12 -3.03 0.18 -4.03
C VAL A 12 -2.20 1.43 -3.83
N GLY A 13 -0.93 1.23 -3.49
CA GLY A 13 0.07 2.28 -3.39
C GLY A 13 0.91 2.37 -4.64
N SER A 14 1.38 3.58 -4.96
CA SER A 14 2.31 3.82 -6.06
C SER A 14 3.37 4.82 -5.64
N SER A 15 4.57 4.66 -6.17
CA SER A 15 5.67 5.61 -6.04
C SER A 15 6.72 5.38 -7.15
N PRO A 16 7.36 6.44 -7.69
CA PRO A 16 8.62 6.31 -8.46
C PRO A 16 9.74 5.65 -7.64
N ASP A 17 9.73 5.89 -6.33
CA ASP A 17 10.88 5.64 -5.47
C ASP A 17 10.97 4.18 -4.98
N GLY A 18 10.11 3.30 -5.51
CA GLY A 18 10.11 1.87 -5.22
C GLY A 18 8.96 1.38 -4.35
N LEU A 19 9.06 0.12 -3.93
CA LEU A 19 7.99 -0.61 -3.22
C LEU A 19 7.73 -0.03 -1.83
N GLU A 20 8.78 0.25 -1.06
CA GLU A 20 8.68 0.75 0.31
C GLU A 20 7.93 2.09 0.34
N ALA A 21 8.29 3.01 -0.58
CA ALA A 21 7.62 4.29 -0.72
C ALA A 21 6.16 4.13 -1.18
N ALA A 22 5.87 3.20 -2.09
CA ALA A 22 4.50 2.90 -2.51
C ALA A 22 3.63 2.39 -1.35
N VAL A 23 4.16 1.49 -0.52
CA VAL A 23 3.48 0.98 0.68
C VAL A 23 3.27 2.10 1.69
N GLU A 24 4.28 2.91 1.96
CA GLU A 24 4.18 4.04 2.90
C GLU A 24 3.13 5.07 2.43
N ASN A 25 3.07 5.37 1.13
CA ASN A 25 2.05 6.24 0.55
C ASN A 25 0.63 5.68 0.76
N ALA A 26 0.42 4.38 0.50
CA ALA A 26 -0.88 3.75 0.71
C ALA A 26 -1.33 3.78 2.17
N VAL A 27 -0.44 3.40 3.09
CA VAL A 27 -0.74 3.36 4.54
C VAL A 27 -0.96 4.77 5.08
N THR A 28 -0.14 5.74 4.68
CA THR A 28 -0.30 7.15 5.08
C THR A 28 -1.64 7.70 4.60
N SER A 29 -2.00 7.45 3.33
CA SER A 29 -3.27 7.91 2.79
C SER A 29 -4.46 7.26 3.51
N ALA A 30 -4.41 5.94 3.75
CA ALA A 30 -5.43 5.23 4.52
C ALA A 30 -5.56 5.73 5.95
N SER A 31 -4.45 6.09 6.61
CA SER A 31 -4.44 6.57 8.01
C SER A 31 -5.27 7.85 8.23
N THR A 32 -5.53 8.61 7.16
CA THR A 32 -6.36 9.83 7.23
C THR A 32 -7.84 9.55 7.43
N THR A 33 -8.31 8.35 7.06
CA THR A 33 -9.74 7.97 7.08
C THR A 33 -10.03 6.71 7.88
N VAL A 34 -9.07 5.78 7.94
CA VAL A 34 -9.16 4.51 8.67
C VAL A 34 -8.39 4.62 9.98
N ARG A 35 -9.11 4.48 11.09
CA ARG A 35 -8.51 4.44 12.43
C ARG A 35 -8.06 3.03 12.80
N ASN A 36 -7.10 2.94 13.71
CA ASN A 36 -6.63 1.69 14.30
C ASN A 36 -6.02 0.71 13.27
N LEU A 37 -5.29 1.22 12.27
CA LEU A 37 -4.45 0.40 11.39
C LEU A 37 -3.42 -0.37 12.24
N GLY A 38 -3.35 -1.69 12.06
CA GLY A 38 -2.52 -2.57 12.88
C GLY A 38 -1.47 -3.39 12.11
N TRP A 39 -1.77 -3.76 10.87
CA TRP A 39 -0.87 -4.49 10.00
C TRP A 39 -1.23 -4.23 8.53
N PHE A 40 -0.34 -4.64 7.64
CA PHE A 40 -0.59 -4.72 6.20
C PHE A 40 0.01 -6.02 5.67
N GLU A 41 -0.42 -6.43 4.48
CA GLU A 41 0.12 -7.55 3.73
C GLU A 41 0.24 -7.12 2.26
N VAL A 42 1.39 -7.41 1.63
CA VAL A 42 1.57 -7.15 0.20
C VAL A 42 1.03 -8.35 -0.57
N THR A 43 -0.06 -8.15 -1.30
CA THR A 43 -0.74 -9.20 -2.08
C THR A 43 -0.24 -9.30 -3.52
N GLU A 44 0.09 -8.16 -4.13
CA GLU A 44 0.68 -8.09 -5.47
C GLU A 44 1.70 -6.95 -5.59
N ILE A 45 2.69 -7.14 -6.46
CA ILE A 45 3.65 -6.10 -6.84
C ILE A 45 3.56 -5.93 -8.35
N ARG A 46 3.17 -4.74 -8.78
CA ARG A 46 3.01 -4.37 -10.19
C ARG A 46 3.68 -3.03 -10.45
N GLY A 47 4.20 -2.86 -11.65
CA GLY A 47 4.87 -1.62 -12.07
C GLY A 47 4.37 -1.16 -13.43
N HIS A 48 4.23 0.14 -13.60
CA HIS A 48 4.01 0.74 -14.92
C HIS A 48 5.34 0.80 -15.66
N LEU A 49 5.36 0.38 -16.93
CA LEU A 49 6.57 0.44 -17.76
C LEU A 49 6.52 1.70 -18.63
N GLY A 50 7.56 2.51 -18.51
CA GLY A 50 7.84 3.64 -19.39
C GLY A 50 8.77 3.25 -20.55
N ASP A 51 9.37 4.26 -21.16
CA ASP A 51 10.22 4.09 -22.33
C ASP A 51 11.46 3.22 -22.07
N GLY A 52 11.85 2.45 -23.09
CA GLY A 52 13.01 1.57 -23.01
C GLY A 52 12.85 0.39 -22.04
N GLY A 53 11.61 0.08 -21.62
CA GLY A 53 11.32 -1.03 -20.69
C GLY A 53 11.71 -0.73 -19.24
N ARG A 54 11.89 0.56 -18.90
CA ARG A 54 12.14 0.99 -17.53
C ARG A 54 10.83 1.11 -16.75
N VAL A 55 10.88 0.94 -15.43
CA VAL A 55 9.75 1.32 -14.57
C VAL A 55 9.57 2.83 -14.70
N ALA A 56 8.33 3.27 -14.87
CA ALA A 56 7.98 4.68 -14.98
C ALA A 56 8.18 5.41 -13.64
N ASP A 57 8.66 6.64 -13.73
CA ASP A 57 8.74 7.58 -12.60
C ASP A 57 7.35 8.15 -12.27
#